data_AF-A0A1F8J4D7-F1
#
_entry.id   AF-A0A1F8J4D7-F1
#
_cell.length_a   1.000
_cell.length_b   1.000
_cell.length_c   1.000
_cell.angle_alpha   90.00
_cell.angle_beta   90.00
_cell.angle_gamma   90.00
#
_symmetry.space_group_name_H-M   'P 1'
#
loop_
_entity.id
_entity.type
_entity.pdbx_description
1 polymer ?
#
loop_
_entity_poly.entity_id
_entity_poly.type
_entity_poly.pdbx_seq_one_letter_code
_entity_poly.pdbx_strand_id
1 'polypeptide(L)'
;MFVITFAFFFMLWGFSAFSISQSEEVQQIDAEIQELELMKKGYESRALRHENQAEYLQFDQRAVLETRRHLQIAEEERGKAAFVQEQIDQLKEKKRRIVIPFARNKFIN
;
A
#
# COMPACT_ATOMS: atom_id res chain seq x y z
N MET A 1 46.27 -12.75 -17.19
CA MET A 1 45.84 -11.45 -16.63
C MET A 1 44.57 -10.91 -17.32
N PHE A 2 44.54 -10.77 -18.64
CA PHE A 2 43.40 -10.21 -19.40
C PHE A 2 42.04 -10.92 -19.19
N VAL A 3 42.04 -12.26 -19.11
CA VAL A 3 40.81 -13.06 -18.91
C VAL A 3 40.21 -12.86 -17.51
N ILE A 4 41.06 -12.71 -16.50
CA ILE A 4 40.63 -12.49 -15.11
C ILE A 4 40.04 -11.10 -14.96
N THR A 5 40.68 -10.08 -15.54
CA THR A 5 40.15 -8.71 -15.55
C THR A 5 38.84 -8.59 -16.34
N PHE A 6 38.71 -9.33 -17.45
CA PHE A 6 37.47 -9.37 -18.23
C PHE A 6 36.34 -10.09 -17.48
N ALA A 7 36.62 -11.22 -16.82
CA ALA A 7 35.64 -11.91 -15.97
C ALA A 7 35.19 -11.02 -14.79
N PHE A 8 36.12 -10.26 -14.18
CA PHE A 8 35.81 -9.33 -13.10
C PHE A 8 34.91 -8.18 -13.58
N PHE A 9 35.13 -7.70 -14.80
CA PHE A 9 34.29 -6.69 -15.42
C PHE A 9 32.85 -7.19 -15.65
N PHE A 10 32.67 -8.41 -16.16
CA PHE A 10 31.35 -9.01 -16.30
C PHE A 10 30.65 -9.29 -14.97
N MET A 11 31.42 -9.67 -13.94
CA MET A 11 30.89 -9.91 -12.59
C MET A 11 30.40 -8.60 -11.94
N LEU A 12 31.16 -7.50 -12.07
CA LEU A 12 30.76 -6.17 -11.60
C LEU A 12 29.56 -5.63 -12.37
N TRP A 13 29.52 -5.84 -13.68
CA TRP A 13 28.41 -5.40 -14.51
C TRP A 13 27.11 -6.15 -14.17
N GLY A 14 27.16 -7.47 -13.98
CA GLY A 14 26.02 -8.27 -13.53
C GLY A 14 25.47 -7.87 -12.16
N PHE A 15 26.34 -7.48 -11.22
CA PHE A 15 25.92 -7.00 -9.90
C PHE A 15 25.17 -5.67 -9.98
N SER A 16 25.63 -4.74 -10.83
CA SER A 16 24.94 -3.45 -11.03
C SER A 16 23.54 -3.62 -11.62
N ALA A 17 23.38 -4.45 -12.66
CA ALA A 17 22.09 -4.67 -13.32
C ALA A 17 21.03 -5.26 -12.36
N PHE A 18 21.43 -6.20 -11.51
CA PHE A 18 20.55 -6.81 -10.51
C PHE A 18 20.11 -5.82 -9.41
N SER A 19 21.00 -4.90 -9.01
CA SER A 19 20.66 -3.87 -8.01
C SER A 19 19.69 -2.81 -8.55
N ILE A 20 19.77 -2.49 -9.85
CA ILE A 20 18.90 -1.52 -10.51
C ILE A 20 17.47 -2.05 -10.63
N SER A 21 17.29 -3.31 -11.07
CA SER A 21 15.95 -3.89 -11.25
C SER A 21 15.18 -4.02 -9.93
N GLN A 22 15.87 -4.33 -8.82
CA GLN A 22 15.24 -4.36 -7.49
C GLN A 22 14.84 -2.97 -6.99
N SER A 23 15.68 -1.95 -7.26
CA SER A 23 15.33 -0.56 -6.93
C SER A 23 14.07 -0.11 -7.67
N GLU A 24 13.93 -0.50 -8.93
CA GLU A 24 12.75 -0.19 -9.74
C GLU A 24 11.50 -0.91 -9.23
N GLU A 25 11.60 -2.20 -8.88
CA GLU A 25 10.49 -2.97 -8.32
C GLU A 25 10.01 -2.37 -6.97
N VAL A 26 10.93 -1.97 -6.10
CA VAL A 26 10.57 -1.32 -4.82
C VAL A 26 9.89 0.03 -5.05
N GLN A 27 10.34 0.82 -6.03
CA GLN A 27 9.71 2.10 -6.38
C GLN A 27 8.29 1.90 -6.94
N GLN A 28 8.07 0.88 -7.76
CA GLN A 28 6.75 0.53 -8.26
C GLN A 28 5.80 0.16 -7.12
N ILE A 29 6.25 -0.68 -6.18
CA ILE A 29 5.46 -1.05 -5.00
C ILE A 29 5.14 0.18 -4.14
N ASP A 30 6.07 1.12 -3.99
CA ASP A 30 5.83 2.35 -3.23
C ASP A 30 4.80 3.27 -3.90
N ALA A 31 4.83 3.38 -5.23
CA ALA A 31 3.82 4.12 -5.98
C ALA A 31 2.43 3.50 -5.84
N GLU A 32 2.34 2.17 -5.94
CA GLU A 32 1.08 1.43 -5.78
C GLU A 32 0.51 1.59 -4.35
N ILE A 33 1.37 1.52 -3.33
CA ILE A 33 0.96 1.78 -1.94
C ILE A 33 0.40 3.20 -1.80
N GLN A 34 1.04 4.22 -2.39
CA GLN A 34 0.55 5.60 -2.32
C GLN A 34 -0.83 5.76 -2.97
N GLU A 35 -1.05 5.13 -4.12
CA GLU A 35 -2.35 5.16 -4.80
C GLU A 35 -3.44 4.52 -3.93
N LEU A 36 -3.17 3.35 -3.36
CA LEU A 36 -4.08 2.66 -2.46
C LEU A 36 -4.34 3.45 -1.17
N GLU A 37 -3.34 4.14 -0.61
CA GLU A 37 -3.52 5.02 0.56
C GLU A 37 -4.46 6.19 0.24
N LEU A 38 -4.35 6.79 -0.94
CA LEU A 38 -5.28 7.83 -1.40
C LEU A 38 -6.69 7.27 -1.57
N MET A 39 -6.81 6.08 -2.16
CA MET A 39 -8.10 5.42 -2.35
C MET A 39 -8.77 5.09 -1.00
N LYS A 40 -8.02 4.54 -0.06
CA LYS A 40 -8.45 4.25 1.32
C LYS A 40 -8.98 5.52 1.99
N LYS A 41 -8.22 6.61 1.94
CA LYS A 41 -8.64 7.91 2.50
C LYS A 41 -9.94 8.41 1.87
N GLY A 42 -10.15 8.14 0.58
CA GLY A 42 -11.40 8.42 -0.12
C GLY A 42 -12.60 7.66 0.47
N TYR A 43 -12.46 6.36 0.71
CA TYR A 43 -13.47 5.53 1.37
C TYR A 43 -13.76 6.01 2.81
N GLU A 44 -12.73 6.25 3.61
CA GLU A 44 -12.86 6.73 5.00
C GLU A 44 -13.57 8.09 5.06
N SER A 45 -13.23 9.01 4.15
CA SER A 45 -13.88 10.32 4.06
C SER A 45 -15.37 10.21 3.72
N ARG A 46 -15.75 9.28 2.84
CA ARG A 46 -17.16 9.03 2.52
C ARG A 46 -17.90 8.41 3.70
N ALA A 47 -17.30 7.43 4.37
CA ALA A 47 -17.88 6.85 5.59
C ALA A 47 -18.20 7.92 6.63
N LEU A 48 -17.22 8.78 6.94
CA LEU A 48 -17.37 9.87 7.89
C LEU A 48 -18.48 10.85 7.51
N ARG A 49 -18.62 11.18 6.21
CA ARG A 49 -19.72 12.05 5.75
C ARG A 49 -21.09 11.43 6.03
N HIS A 50 -21.25 10.14 5.77
CA HIS A 50 -22.51 9.45 6.04
C HIS A 50 -22.78 9.30 7.54
N GLU A 51 -21.75 9.07 8.36
CA GLU A 51 -21.87 9.07 9.82
C GLU A 51 -22.34 10.42 10.37
N ASN A 52 -21.71 11.52 9.93
CA ASN A 52 -22.12 12.85 10.35
C ASN A 52 -23.57 13.16 9.95
N GLN A 53 -24.01 12.69 8.78
CA GLN A 53 -25.40 12.86 8.34
C GLN A 53 -26.36 12.03 9.18
N ALA A 54 -26.00 10.80 9.53
CA ALA A 54 -26.78 9.97 10.44
C ALA A 54 -26.88 10.60 11.83
N GLU A 55 -25.78 11.16 12.34
CA GLU A 55 -25.73 11.84 13.63
C GLU A 55 -26.64 13.07 13.67
N TYR A 56 -26.73 13.82 12.57
CA TYR A 56 -27.67 14.94 12.46
C TYR A 56 -29.14 14.45 12.46
N LEU A 57 -29.43 13.39 11.69
CA LEU A 57 -30.78 12.87 11.51
C LEU A 57 -31.30 12.06 12.71
N GLN A 58 -30.43 11.61 13.61
CA GLN A 58 -30.81 10.75 14.75
C GLN A 58 -31.83 11.41 15.71
N PHE A 59 -31.91 12.74 15.69
CA PHE A 59 -32.83 13.52 16.53
C PHE A 59 -34.22 13.69 15.90
N ASP A 60 -34.39 13.37 14.60
CA ASP A 60 -35.69 13.40 13.92
C ASP A 60 -36.36 12.02 13.94
N GLN A 61 -37.46 11.92 14.70
CA GLN A 61 -38.26 10.69 14.82
C GLN A 61 -38.83 10.20 13.47
N ARG A 62 -38.98 11.08 12.47
CA ARG A 62 -39.46 10.71 11.14
C ARG A 62 -38.35 10.18 10.23
N ALA A 63 -37.08 10.44 10.57
CA ALA A 63 -35.91 10.13 9.75
C ALA A 63 -35.20 8.82 10.15
N VAL A 64 -35.83 7.94 10.94
CA VAL A 64 -35.21 6.70 11.45
C VAL A 64 -34.70 5.80 10.32
N LEU A 65 -35.48 5.62 9.25
CA LEU A 65 -35.06 4.80 8.10
C LEU A 65 -33.89 5.41 7.33
N GLU A 66 -33.90 6.74 7.18
CA GLU A 66 -32.83 7.48 6.52
C GLU A 66 -31.53 7.43 7.32
N THR A 67 -31.61 7.63 8.64
CA THR A 67 -30.48 7.48 9.57
C THR A 67 -29.83 6.10 9.43
N ARG A 68 -30.64 5.03 9.45
CA ARG A 68 -30.14 3.65 9.26
C ARG A 68 -29.47 3.44 7.91
N ARG A 69 -30.02 4.02 6.84
CA ARG A 69 -29.42 3.95 5.51
C ARG A 69 -28.05 4.63 5.49
N HIS A 70 -27.92 5.81 6.10
CA HIS A 70 -26.62 6.49 6.19
C HIS A 70 -25.59 5.66 6.96
N LEU A 71 -25.98 5.05 8.09
CA LEU A 71 -25.10 4.15 8.84
C LEU A 71 -24.68 2.93 8.02
N GLN A 72 -25.60 2.32 7.26
CA GLN A 72 -25.27 1.19 6.40
C GLN A 72 -24.26 1.58 5.32
N ILE A 73 -24.46 2.72 4.65
CA ILE A 73 -23.51 3.20 3.63
C ILE A 73 -22.15 3.48 4.25
N ALA A 74 -22.11 4.07 5.46
CA ALA A 74 -20.86 4.30 6.15
C ALA A 74 -20.10 3.01 6.44
N GLU A 75 -20.80 1.97 6.88
CA GLU A 75 -20.21 0.65 7.14
C GLU A 75 -19.72 -0.02 5.86
N GLU A 76 -20.46 0.10 4.75
CA GLU A 76 -20.02 -0.39 3.44
C GLU A 76 -18.73 0.31 2.97
N GLU A 77 -18.63 1.62 3.17
CA GLU A 77 -17.41 2.38 2.82
C GLU A 77 -16.24 2.02 3.75
N ARG A 78 -16.47 1.79 5.04
CA ARG A 78 -15.45 1.27 5.97
C ARG A 78 -14.96 -0.12 5.55
N GLY A 79 -15.86 -1.00 5.14
CA GLY A 79 -15.51 -2.32 4.60
C GLY A 79 -14.60 -2.23 3.38
N LYS A 80 -14.89 -1.30 2.46
CA LYS A 80 -13.99 -1.02 1.31
C LYS A 80 -12.63 -0.47 1.75
N ALA A 81 -12.60 0.45 2.71
CA ALA A 81 -11.35 0.96 3.27
C ALA A 81 -10.50 -0.15 3.93
N ALA A 82 -11.14 -1.07 4.64
CA ALA A 82 -10.48 -2.22 5.25
C ALA A 82 -9.89 -3.17 4.20
N PHE A 83 -10.64 -3.46 3.13
CA PHE A 83 -10.15 -4.27 2.01
C PHE A 83 -8.93 -3.63 1.31
N VAL A 84 -8.93 -2.30 1.14
CA VAL A 84 -7.77 -1.58 0.61
C VAL A 84 -6.58 -1.65 1.58
N GLN A 85 -6.82 -1.58 2.89
CA GLN A 85 -5.78 -1.73 3.89
C GLN A 85 -5.10 -3.10 3.82
N GLU A 86 -5.87 -4.18 3.62
CA GLU A 86 -5.31 -5.53 3.44
C GLU A 86 -4.37 -5.61 2.22
N GLN A 87 -4.74 -4.98 1.10
CA GLN A 87 -3.89 -4.90 -0.09
C GLN A 87 -2.59 -4.12 0.17
N ILE A 88 -2.68 -2.99 0.88
CA ILE A 88 -1.51 -2.22 1.31
C ILE A 88 -0.59 -3.08 2.18
N ASP A 89 -1.14 -3.87 3.10
CA ASP A 89 -0.35 -4.72 4.00
C ASP A 89 0.35 -5.85 3.23
N GLN A 90 -0.31 -6.46 2.24
CA GLN A 90 0.31 -7.43 1.34
C GLN A 90 1.47 -6.83 0.53
N LEU A 91 1.32 -5.61 0.00
CA LEU A 91 2.38 -4.91 -0.71
C LEU A 91 3.55 -4.54 0.21
N LYS A 92 3.27 -4.10 1.44
CA LYS A 92 4.30 -3.84 2.46
C LYS A 92 5.07 -5.11 2.82
N GLU A 93 4.39 -6.26 2.91
CA GLU A 93 5.05 -7.55 3.07
C GLU A 93 5.93 -7.93 1.86
N LYS A 94 5.42 -7.74 0.64
CA LYS A 94 6.19 -7.97 -0.58
C LYS A 94 7.46 -7.12 -0.59
N LYS A 95 7.35 -5.82 -0.30
CA LYS A 95 8.50 -4.91 -0.17
C LYS A 95 9.49 -5.39 0.89
N ARG A 96 9.02 -5.81 2.07
CA ARG A 96 9.89 -6.35 3.13
C ARG A 96 10.69 -7.56 2.67
N ARG A 97 10.08 -8.48 1.91
CA ARG A 97 10.77 -9.66 1.37
C ARG A 97 11.87 -9.32 0.36
N ILE A 98 11.75 -8.20 -0.36
CA ILE A 98 12.78 -7.73 -1.31
C ILE A 98 13.92 -7.04 -0.55
N VAL A 99 13.61 -6.24 0.49
CA VAL A 99 14.59 -5.41 1.20
C VAL A 99 15.40 -6.17 2.28
N ILE A 100 14.79 -7.09 3.03
CA ILE A 100 15.45 -7.82 4.14
C ILE A 100 16.64 -8.70 3.68
N PRO A 101 16.58 -9.45 2.57
CA PRO A 101 17.73 -10.19 2.05
C PRO A 101 18.93 -9.27 1.75
N PHE A 102 18.65 -8.03 1.32
CA PHE A 102 19.67 -7.06 0.98
C PHE A 102 20.34 -6.44 2.20
N ALA A 103 19.57 -6.06 3.23
CA ALA A 103 20.14 -5.54 4.47
C ALA A 103 21.13 -6.54 5.08
N ARG A 104 20.77 -7.83 5.09
CA ARG A 104 21.66 -8.90 5.59
C ARG A 104 22.94 -9.06 4.76
N ASN A 105 22.88 -8.93 3.43
CA ASN A 105 24.06 -9.01 2.57
C ASN A 105 24.95 -7.75 2.62
N LYS A 106 24.39 -6.57 2.93
CA LYS A 106 25.16 -5.32 3.04
C LYS A 106 26.03 -5.24 4.31
N PHE A 107 25.70 -6.00 5.35
CA PHE A 107 26.47 -6.04 6.61
C PHE A 107 27.53 -7.16 6.66
N ILE A 108 27.65 -8.00 5.63
CA ILE A 108 28.57 -9.15 5.60
C ILE A 108 29.79 -8.91 4.67
N ASN A 109 29.84 -7.78 3.96
CA ASN A 109 31.01 -7.34 3.17
C ASN A 109 31.62 -6.07 3.75
#